data_AF-A0A359EF70-F1
#
_entry.id   AF-A0A359EF70-F1
#
_cell.length_a   1.000
_cell.length_b   1.000
_cell.length_c   1.000
_cell.angle_alpha   90.00
_cell.angle_beta   90.00
_cell.angle_gamma   90.00
#
_symmetry.space_group_name_H-M   'P 1'
#
loop_
_entity.id
_entity.type
_entity.pdbx_description
1 polymer ?
#
loop_
_entity_poly.entity_id
_entity_poly.type
_entity_poly.pdbx_seq_one_letter_code
_entity_poly.pdbx_strand_id
1 'polypeptide(L)' 'MEEKLNQLKIISAEIADLGAASALLGWDQQVNMPSGGAEARGNQLATLQKLIHQKSITPEVGQLIADLSDFAKDLDP' A
#
# COMPACT_ATOMS: atom_id res chain seq x y z
N MET A 1 -15.02 -13.62 11.23
CA MET A 1 -15.31 -12.77 10.04
C MET A 1 -14.88 -11.34 10.27
N GLU A 2 -15.45 -10.66 11.27
CA GLU A 2 -15.05 -9.29 11.65
C GLU A 2 -13.54 -9.17 11.98
N GLU A 3 -12.97 -10.14 12.70
CA GLU A 3 -11.53 -10.16 13.00
C GLU A 3 -10.65 -10.21 11.75
N LYS A 4 -10.96 -11.11 10.80
CA LYS A 4 -10.24 -11.23 9.52
C LYS A 4 -10.37 -9.95 8.67
N LEU A 5 -11.56 -9.34 8.67
CA LEU A 5 -11.78 -8.07 7.99
C LEU A 5 -10.95 -6.95 8.63
N ASN A 6 -10.88 -6.91 9.97
CA ASN A 6 -10.06 -5.94 10.69
C ASN A 6 -8.56 -6.15 10.41
N GLN A 7 -8.08 -7.39 10.34
CA GLN A 7 -6.70 -7.70 9.95
C GLN A 7 -6.40 -7.20 8.53
N LEU A 8 -7.27 -7.48 7.57
CA LEU A 8 -7.10 -7.00 6.19
C LEU A 8 -7.12 -5.46 6.12
N LYS A 9 -8.00 -4.81 6.89
CA LYS A 9 -8.05 -3.33 6.98
C LYS A 9 -6.76 -2.74 7.54
N ILE A 10 -6.18 -3.34 8.57
CA ILE A 10 -4.92 -2.87 9.16
C ILE A 10 -3.80 -2.94 8.10
N ILE A 11 -3.64 -4.07 7.42
CA ILE A 11 -2.64 -4.24 6.37
C ILE A 11 -2.87 -3.24 5.23
N SER A 12 -4.12 -3.06 4.83
CA SER A 12 -4.50 -2.12 3.76
C SER A 12 -4.24 -0.67 4.14
N ALA A 13 -4.48 -0.28 5.39
CA ALA A 13 -4.19 1.05 5.90
C ALA A 13 -2.70 1.36 5.84
N GLU A 14 -1.84 0.43 6.26
CA GLU A 14 -0.38 0.62 6.15
C GLU A 14 0.08 0.75 4.69
N ILE A 15 -0.47 -0.05 3.78
CA ILE A 15 -0.20 0.06 2.34
C ILE A 15 -0.64 1.43 1.82
N ALA A 16 -1.81 1.92 2.24
CA ALA A 16 -2.33 3.22 1.86
C ALA A 16 -1.44 4.36 2.34
N ASP A 17 -0.96 4.31 3.59
CA ASP A 17 -0.05 5.31 4.16
C ASP A 17 1.28 5.38 3.40
N LEU A 18 1.87 4.21 3.06
CA LEU A 18 3.08 4.14 2.23
C LEU A 18 2.83 4.69 0.82
N GLY A 19 1.65 4.42 0.26
CA GLY A 19 1.20 4.99 -1.01
C GLY A 19 1.08 6.51 -0.96
N ALA A 20 0.48 7.05 0.10
CA ALA A 20 0.36 8.49 0.33
C ALA A 20 1.72 9.17 0.47
N ALA A 21 2.66 8.57 1.19
CA ALA A 21 4.04 9.05 1.26
C ALA A 21 4.72 9.06 -0.10
N SER A 22 4.53 8.00 -0.90
CA SER A 22 5.04 7.94 -2.29
C SER A 22 4.44 9.04 -3.16
N ALA A 23 3.14 9.30 -3.03
CA ALA A 23 2.44 10.34 -3.78
C ALA A 23 2.95 11.75 -3.42
N LEU A 24 3.15 12.03 -2.13
CA LEU A 24 3.73 13.29 -1.67
C LEU A 24 5.15 13.50 -2.23
N LEU A 25 6.00 12.47 -2.16
CA LEU A 25 7.35 12.52 -2.73
C LEU A 25 7.34 12.68 -4.26
N GLY A 26 6.39 12.05 -4.95
CA GLY A 26 6.20 12.18 -6.38
C GLY A 26 5.79 13.59 -6.78
N TRP A 27 4.84 14.20 -6.08
CA TRP A 27 4.45 15.59 -6.28
C TRP A 27 5.61 16.54 -6.01
N ASP A 28 6.31 16.38 -4.89
CA ASP A 28 7.45 17.20 -4.54
C ASP A 28 8.56 17.12 -5.62
N GLN A 29 8.76 15.95 -6.21
CA GLN A 29 9.75 15.74 -7.29
C GLN A 29 9.47 16.62 -8.51
N GLN A 30 8.19 16.83 -8.82
CA GLN A 30 7.75 17.60 -9.99
C GLN A 30 7.72 19.10 -9.73
N VAL A 31 7.52 19.53 -8.48
CA VAL A 31 7.22 20.93 -8.16
C VAL A 31 8.35 21.63 -7.41
N ASN A 32 8.94 21.01 -6.39
CA ASN A 32 9.83 21.68 -5.43
C ASN A 32 11.25 21.09 -5.37
N MET A 33 11.47 19.86 -5.84
CA MET A 33 12.75 19.19 -5.67
C MET A 33 13.88 19.93 -6.39
N PRO A 34 14.99 20.27 -5.69
CA PRO A 34 16.12 20.93 -6.31
C PRO A 34 16.86 19.99 -7.27
N SER A 35 17.55 20.59 -8.25
CA SER A 35 18.47 19.88 -9.12
C SER A 35 19.53 19.13 -8.30
N GLY A 36 19.76 17.85 -8.63
CA GLY A 36 20.67 16.96 -7.91
C GLY A 36 20.00 16.02 -6.91
N GLY A 37 18.71 16.21 -6.59
CA GLY A 37 17.96 15.33 -5.68
C GLY A 37 17.46 14.01 -6.28
N ALA A 38 17.61 13.83 -7.60
CA ALA A 38 16.94 12.76 -8.35
C ALA A 38 17.32 11.35 -7.89
N GLU A 39 18.60 11.07 -7.62
CA GLU A 39 19.06 9.75 -7.19
C GLU A 39 18.51 9.37 -5.81
N ALA A 40 18.65 10.28 -4.84
CA ALA A 40 18.11 10.07 -3.49
C ALA A 40 16.58 9.91 -3.52
N ARG A 41 15.87 10.72 -4.32
CA ARG A 41 14.42 10.60 -4.52
C ARG A 41 14.03 9.25 -5.13
N GLY A 42 14.77 8.80 -6.16
CA GLY A 42 14.58 7.49 -6.77
C GLY A 42 14.71 6.36 -5.74
N ASN A 43 15.74 6.41 -4.89
CA ASN A 43 15.95 5.41 -3.84
C ASN A 43 14.83 5.39 -2.79
N GLN A 44 14.32 6.56 -2.41
CA GLN A 44 13.17 6.68 -1.48
C GLN A 44 11.92 6.04 -2.09
N LEU A 45 11.57 6.42 -3.32
CA LEU A 45 10.40 5.87 -4.02
C LEU A 45 10.54 4.35 -4.24
N ALA A 46 11.70 3.88 -4.69
CA ALA A 46 11.95 2.45 -4.88
C ALA A 46 11.79 1.65 -3.57
N THR A 47 12.26 2.19 -2.45
CA THR A 47 12.10 1.57 -1.13
C THR A 47 10.63 1.47 -0.74
N LEU A 48 9.87 2.56 -0.87
CA LEU A 48 8.44 2.57 -0.56
C LEU A 48 7.66 1.60 -1.44
N GLN A 49 7.92 1.59 -2.75
CA GLN A 49 7.26 0.68 -3.69
C GLN A 49 7.59 -0.79 -3.40
N LYS A 50 8.84 -1.10 -3.03
CA LYS A 50 9.21 -2.45 -2.58
C LYS A 50 8.41 -2.86 -1.34
N LEU A 51 8.29 -2.00 -0.34
CA LEU A 51 7.55 -2.29 0.89
C LEU A 51 6.05 -2.50 0.61
N ILE A 52 5.45 -1.63 -0.21
CA ILE A 52 4.05 -1.76 -0.66
C ILE A 52 3.86 -3.12 -1.34
N HIS A 53 4.71 -3.45 -2.32
CA HIS A 53 4.61 -4.71 -3.04
C HIS A 53 4.74 -5.91 -2.10
N GLN A 54 5.79 -5.96 -1.27
CA GLN A 54 6.03 -7.06 -0.32
C GLN A 54 4.86 -7.26 0.64
N LYS A 55 4.26 -6.18 1.16
CA LYS A 55 3.07 -6.26 2.02
C LYS A 55 1.83 -6.73 1.28
N SER A 56 1.67 -6.35 0.01
CA SER A 56 0.50 -6.69 -0.80
C SER A 56 0.45 -8.16 -1.22
N ILE A 57 1.61 -8.82 -1.33
CA ILE A 57 1.71 -10.18 -1.89
C ILE A 57 2.00 -11.26 -0.84
N THR A 58 1.76 -11.00 0.45
CA THR A 58 1.97 -12.03 1.47
C THR A 58 0.94 -13.15 1.33
N PRO A 59 1.30 -14.42 1.63
CA PRO A 59 0.33 -15.51 1.66
C PRO A 59 -0.86 -15.23 2.60
N GLU A 60 -0.61 -14.51 3.70
CA GLU A 60 -1.64 -14.07 4.65
C GLU A 60 -2.69 -13.17 3.99
N VAL A 61 -2.27 -12.16 3.22
CA VAL A 61 -3.22 -11.30 2.48
C VAL A 61 -4.05 -12.11 1.51
N GLY A 62 -3.43 -13.04 0.78
CA GLY A 62 -4.14 -13.96 -0.11
C GLY A 62 -5.19 -14.80 0.63
N GLN A 63 -4.84 -15.35 1.79
CA GLN A 63 -5.76 -16.14 2.61
C GLN A 63 -6.91 -15.29 3.18
N LEU A 64 -6.61 -14.08 3.68
CA LEU A 64 -7.63 -13.16 4.19
C LEU A 64 -8.63 -12.79 3.10
N ILE A 65 -8.17 -12.51 1.87
CA ILE A 65 -9.05 -12.23 0.72
C ILE A 65 -9.90 -13.46 0.39
N ALA A 66 -9.31 -14.65 0.33
CA ALA A 66 -10.05 -15.88 0.06
C ALA A 66 -11.15 -16.14 1.09
N ASP A 67 -10.81 -16.00 2.38
CA ASP A 67 -11.74 -16.20 3.50
C ASP A 67 -12.88 -15.16 3.53
N LEU A 68 -12.62 -13.94 3.08
CA LEU A 68 -13.60 -12.85 3.06
C LEU A 68 -14.42 -12.83 1.76
N SER A 69 -14.03 -13.58 0.73
CA SER A 69 -14.68 -13.57 -0.58
C SER A 69 -16.14 -14.03 -0.53
N ASP A 70 -16.47 -15.02 0.29
CA ASP A 70 -17.87 -15.49 0.43
C ASP A 70 -18.73 -14.47 1.17
N PHE A 71 -18.18 -13.82 2.19
CA PHE A 71 -18.88 -12.74 2.91
C PHE A 71 -19.12 -11.51 2.04
N ALA A 72 -18.20 -11.19 1.13
CA ALA A 72 -18.37 -10.08 0.21
C ALA A 72 -19.53 -10.28 -0.78
N LYS A 73 -19.90 -11.53 -1.10
CA LYS A 73 -21.03 -11.82 -2.01
C LYS A 73 -22.38 -11.46 -1.40
N ASP A 74 -22.47 -11.44 -0.07
CA ASP A 74 -23.68 -11.11 0.67
C ASP A 74 -23.78 -9.62 1.00
N LEU A 75 -22.76 -8.82 0.65
CA LEU A 75 -22.77 -7.36 0.77
C LEU A 75 -23.44 -6.75 -0.47
N ASP A 76 -24.33 -5.79 -0.25
CA ASP A 76 -25.01 -5.05 -1.32
C ASP A 76 -23.96 -4.23 -2.13
N PRO A 77 -24.11 -4.08 -3.47
CA PRO A 77 -23.14 -3.40 -4.33
C PRO A 77 -22.89 -1.92 -4.02
#